data_AF-A0A0Q4WX83-F1
#
_entry.id   AF-A0A0Q4WX83-F1
#
_cell.length_a   1.000
_cell.length_b   1.000
_cell.length_c   1.000
_cell.angle_alpha   90.00
_cell.angle_beta   90.00
_cell.angle_gamma   90.00
#
_symmetry.space_group_name_H-M   'P 1'
#
loop_
_entity.id
_entity.type
_entity.pdbx_description
1 polymer ?
#
loop_
_entity_poly.entity_id
_entity_poly.type
_entity_poly.pdbx_seq_one_letter_code
_entity_poly.pdbx_strand_id
1 'polypeptide(L)'
;MVLDLSREDIGQRLGYRNPAKAAGRVYALCDHHPFSKKSRHALQRLPAALGLSVTTVEQAVSATEKLFAAWTKEAEDQSRRTQEAKDAEWRASFRPHCVIQTEHTVPTQITICGLTGGATIRLVIPFDLSRPPVTFVQQAVGNLPFKTNLRPDGRRCVMFFGEVIGLIINYTPESALRCLLDGTPLEVLDKAYRLGDVRLSFGGRSHSPASVSQLLGFRRDEST
;
A
#
# COMPACT_ATOMS: atom_id res chain seq x y z
N MET A 1 36.34 25.22 -0.20
CA MET A 1 36.91 25.00 -1.55
C MET A 1 36.07 23.94 -2.22
N VAL A 2 35.05 24.36 -2.99
CA VAL A 2 34.23 23.43 -3.78
C VAL A 2 35.08 23.14 -5.02
N LEU A 3 35.46 21.87 -5.20
CA LEU A 3 36.25 21.43 -6.35
C LEU A 3 35.51 21.87 -7.61
N ASP A 4 36.06 22.83 -8.36
CA ASP A 4 35.48 23.39 -9.59
C ASP A 4 35.54 22.37 -10.72
N LEU A 5 34.80 21.27 -10.56
CA LEU A 5 34.79 20.11 -11.42
C LEU A 5 33.37 19.87 -11.90
N SER A 6 33.19 19.78 -13.21
CA SER A 6 31.92 19.34 -13.78
C SER A 6 31.69 17.86 -13.46
N ARG A 7 30.43 17.41 -13.54
CA ARG A 7 30.08 15.99 -13.34
C ARG A 7 30.74 15.11 -14.40
N GLU A 8 30.91 15.65 -15.59
CA GLU A 8 31.62 15.05 -16.72
C GLU A 8 33.11 14.87 -16.41
N ASP A 9 33.76 15.88 -15.81
CA ASP A 9 35.17 15.81 -15.39
C ASP A 9 35.39 14.74 -14.33
N ILE A 10 34.52 14.68 -13.32
CA ILE A 10 34.56 13.64 -12.28
C ILE A 10 34.38 12.26 -12.92
N GLY A 11 33.43 12.13 -13.84
CA GLY A 11 33.17 10.88 -14.55
C GLY A 11 34.38 10.39 -15.37
N GLN A 12 35.06 11.29 -16.07
CA GLN A 12 36.29 10.95 -16.81
C GLN A 12 37.42 10.54 -15.87
N ARG A 13 37.62 11.27 -14.77
CA ARG A 13 38.65 10.97 -13.76
C ARG A 13 38.41 9.66 -13.00
N LEU A 14 37.16 9.21 -12.90
CA LEU A 14 36.80 7.86 -12.41
C LEU A 14 37.13 6.73 -13.41
N GLY A 15 37.60 7.07 -14.62
CA GLY A 15 38.03 6.13 -15.65
C GLY A 15 36.94 5.74 -16.66
N TYR A 16 35.80 6.44 -16.69
CA TYR A 16 34.75 6.19 -17.66
C TYR A 16 35.02 6.94 -18.97
N ARG A 17 35.30 6.19 -20.05
CA ARG A 17 35.60 6.75 -21.38
C ARG A 17 34.37 7.26 -22.14
N ASN A 18 33.18 6.78 -21.79
CA ASN A 18 31.94 7.21 -22.41
C ASN A 18 31.28 8.29 -21.54
N PRO A 19 31.12 9.53 -22.02
CA PRO A 19 30.67 10.67 -21.21
C PRO A 19 29.24 10.48 -20.67
N ALA A 20 28.32 9.93 -21.47
CA ALA A 20 26.95 9.64 -21.02
C ALA A 20 26.93 8.57 -19.90
N LYS A 21 27.77 7.54 -20.01
CA LYS A 21 27.93 6.55 -18.93
C LYS A 21 28.63 7.16 -17.71
N ALA A 22 29.57 8.07 -17.91
CA ALA A 22 30.31 8.74 -16.85
C ALA A 22 29.40 9.64 -16.01
N ALA A 23 28.61 10.50 -16.65
CA ALA A 23 27.62 11.35 -16.01
C ALA A 23 26.56 10.53 -15.27
N GLY A 24 26.05 9.43 -15.86
CA GLY A 24 25.10 8.54 -15.19
C GLY A 24 25.68 7.82 -13.95
N ARG A 25 26.99 7.59 -13.90
CA ARG A 25 27.66 6.98 -12.72
C ARG A 25 27.89 7.99 -11.61
N VAL A 26 28.24 9.22 -11.96
CA VAL A 26 28.31 10.33 -10.99
C VAL A 26 26.92 10.63 -10.44
N TYR A 27 25.89 10.65 -11.29
CA TYR A 27 24.50 10.76 -10.88
C TYR A 27 24.10 9.63 -9.92
N ALA A 28 24.50 8.39 -10.19
CA ALA A 28 24.21 7.28 -9.30
C ALA A 28 24.87 7.40 -7.91
N LEU A 29 26.04 8.05 -7.80
CA LEU A 29 26.68 8.35 -6.52
C LEU A 29 25.97 9.48 -5.78
N CYS A 30 25.45 10.47 -6.50
CA CYS A 30 24.74 11.61 -5.93
C CYS A 30 23.30 11.27 -5.51
N ASP A 31 22.56 10.51 -6.33
CA ASP A 31 21.09 10.37 -6.20
C ASP A 31 20.60 8.92 -5.97
N HIS A 32 21.41 7.88 -6.19
CA HIS A 32 20.91 6.49 -6.21
C HIS A 32 21.70 5.49 -5.36
N HIS A 33 21.78 5.77 -4.06
CA HIS A 33 22.47 4.92 -3.08
C HIS A 33 23.98 4.80 -3.36
N PRO A 34 24.81 5.70 -2.78
CA PRO A 34 26.26 5.63 -2.93
C PRO A 34 26.87 4.29 -2.49
N PHE A 35 26.14 3.51 -1.69
CA PHE A 35 26.56 2.20 -1.16
C PHE A 35 26.12 0.98 -1.98
N SER A 36 25.51 1.19 -3.16
CA SER A 36 25.15 0.07 -4.04
C SER A 36 26.38 -0.76 -4.43
N LYS A 37 26.21 -2.06 -4.73
CA LYS A 37 27.29 -2.90 -5.28
C LYS A 37 27.96 -2.29 -6.52
N LYS A 38 27.20 -1.53 -7.32
CA LYS A 38 27.66 -0.86 -8.54
C LYS A 38 28.47 0.42 -8.26
N SER A 39 28.32 1.01 -7.09
CA SER A 39 28.95 2.29 -6.70
C SER A 39 30.29 2.10 -5.97
N ARG A 40 30.55 0.92 -5.38
CA ARG A 40 31.79 0.62 -4.65
C ARG A 40 33.07 0.86 -5.45
N HIS A 41 33.07 0.48 -6.73
CA HIS A 41 34.25 0.68 -7.56
C HIS A 41 34.52 2.16 -7.85
N ALA A 42 33.47 2.98 -7.94
CA ALA A 42 33.61 4.42 -8.09
C ALA A 42 34.05 5.10 -6.77
N LEU A 43 33.54 4.63 -5.62
CA LEU A 43 33.99 5.06 -4.28
C LEU A 43 35.49 4.81 -4.06
N GLN A 44 36.02 3.68 -4.55
CA GLN A 44 37.46 3.37 -4.44
C GLN A 44 38.35 4.31 -5.27
N ARG A 45 37.83 4.87 -6.37
CA ARG A 45 38.60 5.75 -7.29
C ARG A 45 38.37 7.23 -7.03
N LEU A 46 37.38 7.57 -6.20
CA LEU A 46 37.02 8.93 -5.81
C LEU A 46 38.17 9.74 -5.20
N PRO A 47 39.06 9.20 -4.33
CA PRO A 47 40.20 9.96 -3.82
C PRO A 47 41.11 10.48 -4.93
N ALA A 48 41.49 9.60 -5.86
CA ALA A 48 42.31 9.96 -7.01
C ALA A 48 41.58 10.91 -7.97
N ALA A 49 40.27 10.70 -8.20
CA ALA A 49 39.49 11.54 -9.10
C ALA A 49 39.29 12.97 -8.58
N LEU A 50 39.18 13.13 -7.26
CA LEU A 50 38.99 14.43 -6.61
C LEU A 50 40.31 15.10 -6.19
N GLY A 51 41.44 14.41 -6.30
CA GLY A 51 42.72 14.90 -5.79
C GLY A 51 42.73 15.03 -4.25
N LEU A 52 41.94 14.22 -3.56
CA LEU A 52 41.80 14.23 -2.11
C LEU A 52 42.53 13.05 -1.48
N SER A 53 42.89 13.20 -0.20
CA SER A 53 43.42 12.09 0.57
C SER A 53 42.36 10.98 0.72
N VAL A 54 42.81 9.73 0.77
CA VAL A 54 41.93 8.58 0.99
C VAL A 54 41.15 8.73 2.29
N THR A 55 41.81 9.20 3.35
CA THR A 55 41.20 9.40 4.68
C THR A 55 40.09 10.45 4.66
N THR A 56 40.25 11.55 3.91
CA THR A 56 39.20 12.56 3.75
C THR A 56 37.95 11.97 3.08
N VAL A 57 38.12 11.15 2.05
CA VAL A 57 37.00 10.50 1.35
C VAL A 57 36.34 9.44 2.24
N GLU A 58 37.12 8.62 2.95
CA GLU A 58 36.59 7.61 3.88
C GLU A 58 35.77 8.26 5.02
N GLN A 59 36.23 9.37 5.58
CA GLN A 59 35.49 10.13 6.58
C GLN A 59 34.16 10.66 6.01
N ALA A 60 34.16 11.21 4.79
CA ALA A 60 32.95 11.69 4.13
C ALA A 60 31.96 10.56 3.81
N VAL A 61 32.46 9.41 3.36
CA VAL A 61 31.66 8.19 3.13
C VAL A 61 31.04 7.70 4.45
N SER A 62 31.83 7.57 5.51
CA SER A 62 31.33 7.15 6.83
C SER A 62 30.31 8.13 7.43
N ALA A 63 30.53 9.44 7.29
CA ALA A 63 29.55 10.45 7.71
C ALA A 63 28.23 10.32 6.92
N THR A 64 28.33 10.05 5.62
CA THR A 64 27.17 9.83 4.75
C THR A 64 26.42 8.56 5.16
N GLU A 65 27.11 7.45 5.44
CA GLU A 65 26.49 6.20 5.94
C GLU A 65 25.69 6.44 7.22
N LYS A 66 26.25 7.20 8.17
CA LYS A 66 25.55 7.56 9.42
C LYS A 66 24.28 8.38 9.16
N LEU A 67 24.33 9.32 8.22
CA LEU A 67 23.14 10.11 7.83
C LEU A 67 22.05 9.23 7.23
N PHE A 68 22.39 8.34 6.29
CA PHE A 68 21.42 7.42 5.70
C PHE A 68 20.83 6.46 6.74
N ALA A 69 21.65 5.92 7.64
CA ALA A 69 21.17 5.07 8.73
C ALA A 69 20.18 5.82 9.65
N ALA A 70 20.48 7.08 9.98
CA ALA A 70 19.59 7.93 10.77
C ALA A 70 18.26 8.21 10.03
N TRP A 71 18.30 8.49 8.73
CA TRP A 71 17.10 8.72 7.92
C TRP A 71 16.24 7.47 7.77
N THR A 72 16.85 6.29 7.55
CA THR A 72 16.10 5.03 7.49
C THR A 72 15.40 4.77 8.81
N LYS A 73 16.09 4.96 9.93
CA LYS A 73 15.50 4.80 11.27
C LYS A 73 14.35 5.78 11.50
N GLU A 74 14.52 7.05 11.14
CA GLU A 74 13.46 8.05 11.25
C GLU A 74 12.26 7.68 10.34
N ALA A 75 12.50 7.23 9.11
CA ALA A 75 11.44 6.81 8.19
C ALA A 75 10.66 5.59 8.71
N GLU A 76 11.35 4.63 9.32
CA GLU A 76 10.74 3.48 10.01
C GLU A 76 9.92 3.93 11.22
N ASP A 77 10.47 4.83 12.06
CA ASP A 77 9.79 5.38 13.24
C ASP A 77 8.54 6.17 12.84
N GLN A 78 8.62 6.99 11.79
CA GLN A 78 7.49 7.72 11.23
C GLN A 78 6.45 6.78 10.64
N SER A 79 6.87 5.74 9.93
CA SER A 79 5.97 4.72 9.38
C SER A 79 5.23 3.99 10.48
N ARG A 80 5.93 3.61 11.57
CA ARG A 80 5.35 3.00 12.75
C ARG A 80 4.32 3.93 13.41
N ARG A 81 4.68 5.17 13.73
CA ARG A 81 3.76 6.17 14.31
C ARG A 81 2.53 6.39 13.44
N THR A 82 2.74 6.49 12.13
CA THR A 82 1.63 6.64 11.17
C THR A 82 0.72 5.42 11.17
N GLN A 83 1.29 4.22 11.27
CA GLN A 83 0.51 2.99 11.31
C GLN A 83 -0.26 2.87 12.63
N GLU A 84 0.36 3.18 13.77
CA GLU A 84 -0.27 3.19 15.09
C GLU A 84 -1.42 4.21 15.14
N ALA A 85 -1.21 5.43 14.63
CA ALA A 85 -2.25 6.45 14.54
C ALA A 85 -3.44 6.00 13.68
N LYS A 86 -3.18 5.44 12.49
CA LYS A 86 -4.23 4.89 11.62
C LYS A 86 -4.98 3.73 12.27
N ASP A 87 -4.27 2.90 13.02
CA ASP A 87 -4.85 1.77 13.71
C ASP A 87 -5.74 2.23 14.88
N ALA A 88 -5.31 3.24 15.64
CA ALA A 88 -6.09 3.89 16.68
C ALA A 88 -7.34 4.59 16.11
N GLU A 89 -7.19 5.34 15.03
CA GLU A 89 -8.32 6.00 14.33
C GLU A 89 -9.34 4.98 13.82
N TRP A 90 -8.88 3.86 13.26
CA TRP A 90 -9.77 2.79 12.82
C TRP A 90 -10.48 2.12 13.99
N ARG A 91 -9.78 1.85 15.11
CA ARG A 91 -10.43 1.29 16.32
C ARG A 91 -11.48 2.25 16.89
N ALA A 92 -11.19 3.55 16.91
CA ALA A 92 -12.12 4.56 17.41
C ALA A 92 -13.36 4.72 16.51
N SER A 93 -13.20 4.54 15.20
CA SER A 93 -14.30 4.62 14.21
C SER A 93 -14.92 3.26 13.88
N PHE A 94 -14.52 2.19 14.56
CA PHE A 94 -14.97 0.83 14.26
C PHE A 94 -16.48 0.70 14.43
N ARG A 95 -17.11 0.07 13.45
CA ARG A 95 -18.53 -0.33 13.51
C ARG A 95 -18.64 -1.81 13.16
N PRO A 96 -19.44 -2.60 13.89
CA PRO A 96 -19.69 -3.99 13.52
C PRO A 96 -20.23 -4.10 12.09
N HIS A 97 -19.71 -5.05 11.32
CA HIS A 97 -20.09 -5.26 9.93
C HIS A 97 -19.75 -6.67 9.46
N CYS A 98 -20.38 -7.11 8.38
CA CYS A 98 -20.02 -8.34 7.69
C CYS A 98 -19.10 -8.02 6.50
N VAL A 99 -18.08 -8.86 6.30
CA VAL A 99 -17.25 -8.91 5.10
C VAL A 99 -17.57 -10.19 4.34
N ILE A 100 -17.95 -10.04 3.08
CA ILE A 100 -18.21 -11.14 2.15
C ILE A 100 -16.86 -11.74 1.73
N GLN A 101 -16.69 -13.05 1.90
CA GLN A 101 -15.54 -13.78 1.41
C GLN A 101 -15.81 -14.30 0.01
N THR A 102 -14.82 -14.15 -0.86
CA THR A 102 -14.93 -14.50 -2.26
C THR A 102 -13.73 -15.30 -2.73
N GLU A 103 -13.87 -15.96 -3.88
CA GLU A 103 -12.81 -16.70 -4.55
C GLU A 103 -11.52 -15.86 -4.72
N HIS A 104 -11.67 -14.59 -5.09
CA HIS A 104 -10.55 -13.68 -5.24
C HIS A 104 -10.49 -12.70 -4.07
N THR A 105 -9.33 -12.61 -3.41
CA THR A 105 -9.02 -11.58 -2.41
C THR A 105 -8.56 -10.28 -3.06
N VAL A 106 -7.91 -10.38 -4.23
CA VAL A 106 -7.54 -9.25 -5.08
C VAL A 106 -8.50 -9.21 -6.27
N PRO A 107 -9.17 -8.08 -6.53
CA PRO A 107 -10.12 -7.99 -7.64
C PRO A 107 -9.42 -8.23 -8.98
N THR A 108 -10.05 -9.00 -9.86
CA THR A 108 -9.52 -9.34 -11.20
C THR A 108 -9.34 -8.11 -12.10
N GLN A 109 -10.12 -7.06 -11.86
CA GLN A 109 -9.99 -5.76 -12.51
C GLN A 109 -9.74 -4.67 -11.46
N ILE A 110 -8.56 -4.69 -10.81
CA ILE A 110 -8.24 -3.82 -9.67
C ILE A 110 -8.39 -2.33 -9.96
N THR A 111 -7.98 -1.87 -11.14
CA THR A 111 -8.10 -0.46 -11.54
C THR A 111 -9.56 -0.03 -11.60
N ILE A 112 -10.40 -0.78 -12.33
CA ILE A 112 -11.82 -0.47 -12.49
C ILE A 112 -12.56 -0.60 -11.14
N CYS A 113 -12.22 -1.62 -10.34
CA CYS A 113 -12.73 -1.78 -8.99
C CYS A 113 -12.44 -0.53 -8.14
N GLY A 114 -11.19 -0.04 -8.15
CA GLY A 114 -10.81 1.20 -7.50
C GLY A 114 -11.63 2.41 -8.00
N LEU A 115 -11.74 2.58 -9.32
CA LEU A 115 -12.48 3.70 -9.93
C LEU A 115 -13.98 3.70 -9.63
N THR A 116 -14.55 2.55 -9.30
CA THR A 116 -15.99 2.38 -9.06
C THR A 116 -16.31 2.15 -7.58
N GLY A 117 -15.46 2.66 -6.67
CA GLY A 117 -15.71 2.69 -5.22
C GLY A 117 -15.03 1.59 -4.40
N GLY A 118 -14.21 0.75 -5.01
CA GLY A 118 -13.33 -0.19 -4.33
C GLY A 118 -14.01 -1.42 -3.71
N ALA A 119 -13.26 -2.11 -2.85
CA ALA A 119 -13.69 -3.34 -2.17
C ALA A 119 -14.77 -3.08 -1.12
N THR A 120 -14.65 -2.00 -0.33
CA THR A 120 -15.54 -1.70 0.80
C THR A 120 -17.01 -1.64 0.39
N ILE A 121 -17.35 -0.92 -0.68
CA ILE A 121 -18.75 -0.79 -1.12
C ILE A 121 -19.36 -2.13 -1.60
N ARG A 122 -18.53 -3.05 -2.08
CA ARG A 122 -18.91 -4.33 -2.68
C ARG A 122 -18.97 -5.47 -1.67
N LEU A 123 -17.98 -5.53 -0.78
CA LEU A 123 -17.78 -6.67 0.12
C LEU A 123 -18.29 -6.41 1.53
N VAL A 124 -18.65 -5.17 1.89
CA VAL A 124 -19.14 -4.86 3.24
C VAL A 124 -20.66 -4.78 3.28
N ILE A 125 -21.24 -5.54 4.20
CA ILE A 125 -22.64 -5.42 4.64
C ILE A 125 -22.63 -4.72 6.00
N PRO A 126 -23.14 -3.48 6.11
CA PRO A 126 -23.32 -2.83 7.39
C PRO A 126 -24.44 -3.51 8.19
N PHE A 127 -24.32 -3.54 9.51
CA PHE A 127 -25.38 -4.03 10.39
C PHE A 127 -26.27 -2.90 10.87
N ASP A 128 -27.53 -3.25 11.12
CA ASP A 128 -28.43 -2.46 11.94
C ASP A 128 -28.05 -2.65 13.41
N LEU A 129 -27.42 -1.61 13.97
CA LEU A 129 -26.93 -1.59 15.34
C LEU A 129 -28.02 -1.29 16.37
N SER A 130 -29.26 -1.00 15.94
CA SER A 130 -30.41 -0.95 16.86
C SER A 130 -30.81 -2.34 17.34
N ARG A 131 -30.38 -3.39 16.63
CA ARG A 131 -30.63 -4.81 16.95
C ARG A 131 -29.45 -5.43 17.70
N PRO A 132 -29.70 -6.43 18.57
CA PRO A 132 -28.64 -7.03 19.36
C PRO A 132 -27.63 -7.82 18.50
N PRO A 133 -26.35 -7.92 18.91
CA PRO A 133 -25.29 -8.58 18.15
C PRO A 133 -25.56 -10.04 17.75
N VAL A 134 -26.36 -10.76 18.54
CA VAL A 134 -26.81 -12.13 18.22
C VAL A 134 -27.51 -12.23 16.86
N THR A 135 -28.04 -11.11 16.35
CA THR A 135 -28.72 -11.06 15.05
C THR A 135 -27.76 -10.83 13.87
N PHE A 136 -26.49 -10.50 14.09
CA PHE A 136 -25.58 -10.06 13.02
C PHE A 136 -25.36 -11.14 11.94
N VAL A 137 -25.27 -12.41 12.31
CA VAL A 137 -25.18 -13.52 11.35
C VAL A 137 -26.43 -13.55 10.47
N GLN A 138 -27.62 -13.49 11.06
CA GLN A 138 -28.88 -13.49 10.32
C GLN A 138 -29.01 -12.25 9.43
N GLN A 139 -28.57 -11.08 9.90
CA GLN A 139 -28.54 -9.86 9.10
C GLN A 139 -27.60 -10.03 7.90
N ALA A 140 -26.42 -10.63 8.07
CA ALA A 140 -25.47 -10.87 6.98
C ALA A 140 -26.06 -11.79 5.90
N VAL A 141 -26.59 -12.95 6.32
CA VAL A 141 -27.21 -13.93 5.42
C VAL A 141 -28.41 -13.33 4.68
N GLY A 142 -29.26 -12.60 5.40
CA GLY A 142 -30.45 -11.95 4.82
C GLY A 142 -30.13 -10.81 3.85
N ASN A 143 -29.00 -10.12 4.03
CA ASN A 143 -28.58 -9.02 3.15
C ASN A 143 -27.69 -9.46 1.97
N LEU A 144 -27.19 -10.71 1.98
CA LEU A 144 -26.33 -11.24 0.93
C LEU A 144 -26.93 -11.12 -0.49
N PRO A 145 -28.24 -11.36 -0.71
CA PRO A 145 -28.83 -11.20 -2.04
C PRO A 145 -28.78 -9.78 -2.61
N PHE A 146 -28.78 -8.75 -1.76
CA PHE A 146 -28.71 -7.35 -2.22
C PHE A 146 -27.28 -6.91 -2.57
N LYS A 147 -26.27 -7.67 -2.13
CA LYS A 147 -24.85 -7.39 -2.41
C LYS A 147 -24.24 -8.26 -3.50
N THR A 148 -24.96 -9.28 -3.95
CA THR A 148 -24.44 -10.30 -4.87
C THR A 148 -25.33 -10.45 -6.08
N ASN A 149 -24.72 -10.77 -7.22
CA ASN A 149 -25.44 -11.16 -8.41
C ASN A 149 -25.62 -12.68 -8.41
N LEU A 150 -26.78 -13.14 -8.91
CA LEU A 150 -27.02 -14.56 -9.14
C LEU A 150 -26.51 -14.92 -10.53
N ARG A 151 -25.63 -15.92 -10.60
CA ARG A 151 -25.17 -16.49 -11.87
C ARG A 151 -26.21 -17.50 -12.41
N PRO A 152 -26.17 -17.82 -13.72
CA PRO A 152 -27.06 -18.81 -14.32
C PRO A 152 -26.96 -20.22 -13.68
N ASP A 153 -25.82 -20.54 -13.08
CA ASP A 153 -25.57 -21.79 -12.34
C ASP A 153 -26.13 -21.79 -10.90
N GLY A 154 -26.83 -20.72 -10.50
CA GLY A 154 -27.41 -20.55 -9.17
C GLY A 154 -26.41 -20.07 -8.11
N ARG A 155 -25.14 -19.84 -8.44
CA ARG A 155 -24.12 -19.39 -7.49
C ARG A 155 -24.13 -17.86 -7.35
N ARG A 156 -23.81 -17.38 -6.16
CA ARG A 156 -23.74 -15.94 -5.86
C ARG A 156 -22.33 -15.42 -6.17
N CYS A 157 -22.24 -14.28 -6.83
CA CYS A 157 -20.95 -13.63 -7.11
C CYS A 157 -20.95 -12.15 -6.73
N VAL A 158 -19.76 -11.64 -6.42
CA VAL A 158 -19.49 -10.21 -6.28
C VAL A 158 -18.67 -9.74 -7.47
N MET A 159 -19.07 -8.61 -8.05
CA MET A 159 -18.38 -7.99 -9.19
C MET A 159 -16.88 -7.81 -8.90
N PHE A 160 -16.02 -8.27 -9.80
CA PHE A 160 -14.54 -8.31 -9.71
C PHE A 160 -13.94 -9.33 -8.74
N PHE A 161 -14.73 -9.89 -7.82
CA PHE A 161 -14.23 -10.74 -6.74
C PHE A 161 -14.60 -12.22 -6.88
N GLY A 162 -15.52 -12.56 -7.79
CA GLY A 162 -15.84 -13.94 -8.12
C GLY A 162 -16.96 -14.51 -7.25
N GLU A 163 -16.99 -15.84 -7.11
CA GLU A 163 -17.98 -16.56 -6.32
C GLU A 163 -17.86 -16.22 -4.82
N VAL A 164 -18.99 -16.16 -4.12
CA VAL A 164 -19.03 -15.99 -2.67
C VAL A 164 -18.83 -17.34 -1.99
N ILE A 165 -17.85 -17.43 -1.10
CA ILE A 165 -17.44 -18.68 -0.45
C ILE A 165 -17.69 -18.69 1.07
N GLY A 166 -17.95 -17.53 1.68
CA GLY A 166 -18.19 -17.43 3.12
C GLY A 166 -18.46 -16.01 3.56
N LEU A 167 -18.63 -15.84 4.87
CA LEU A 167 -18.88 -14.56 5.52
C LEU A 167 -17.96 -14.41 6.74
N ILE A 168 -17.48 -13.20 7.00
CA ILE A 168 -16.82 -12.85 8.25
C ILE A 168 -17.63 -11.75 8.96
N ILE A 169 -18.05 -12.02 10.18
CA ILE A 169 -18.78 -11.09 11.04
C ILE A 169 -17.78 -10.42 11.96
N ASN A 170 -17.47 -9.16 11.72
CA ASN A 170 -16.63 -8.35 12.61
C ASN A 170 -17.49 -7.79 13.73
N TYR A 171 -17.34 -8.30 14.95
CA TYR A 171 -18.08 -7.85 16.14
C TYR A 171 -17.39 -6.69 16.83
N THR A 172 -16.07 -6.81 17.03
CA THR A 172 -15.22 -5.78 17.65
C THR A 172 -13.87 -5.77 16.92
N PRO A 173 -13.00 -4.77 17.16
CA PRO A 173 -11.64 -4.78 16.60
C PRO A 173 -10.85 -6.07 16.89
N GLU A 174 -11.13 -6.72 18.03
CA GLU A 174 -10.40 -7.88 18.55
C GLU A 174 -11.24 -9.18 18.47
N SER A 175 -12.35 -9.18 17.73
CA SER A 175 -13.17 -10.39 17.57
C SER A 175 -13.96 -10.39 16.28
N ALA A 176 -13.80 -11.47 15.53
CA ALA A 176 -14.66 -11.78 14.40
C ALA A 176 -15.04 -13.26 14.34
N LEU A 177 -16.10 -13.57 13.60
CA LEU A 177 -16.58 -14.92 13.39
C LEU A 177 -16.62 -15.22 11.89
N ARG A 178 -15.90 -16.25 11.46
CA ARG A 178 -16.04 -16.82 10.13
C ARG A 178 -17.21 -17.79 10.13
N CYS A 179 -18.07 -17.67 9.12
CA CYS A 179 -19.21 -18.55 8.92
C CYS A 179 -19.41 -18.91 7.45
N LEU A 180 -20.12 -20.01 7.23
CA LEU A 180 -20.62 -20.42 5.91
C LEU A 180 -21.76 -19.50 5.45
N LEU A 181 -22.19 -19.67 4.20
CA LEU A 181 -23.23 -18.84 3.58
C LEU A 181 -24.62 -18.98 4.21
N ASP A 182 -24.86 -20.09 4.92
CA ASP A 182 -26.06 -20.35 5.69
C ASP A 182 -25.99 -19.76 7.11
N GLY A 183 -24.85 -19.18 7.49
CA GLY A 183 -24.59 -18.65 8.83
C GLY A 183 -23.98 -19.66 9.80
N THR A 184 -23.70 -20.90 9.37
CA THR A 184 -23.05 -21.89 10.22
C THR A 184 -21.65 -21.41 10.64
N PRO A 185 -21.35 -21.30 11.95
CA PRO A 185 -20.05 -20.82 12.43
C PRO A 185 -18.95 -21.84 12.13
N LEU A 186 -17.79 -21.35 11.70
CA LEU A 186 -16.61 -22.16 11.41
C LEU A 186 -15.47 -21.89 12.39
N GLU A 187 -15.16 -20.62 12.63
CA GLU A 187 -13.96 -20.21 13.35
C GLU A 187 -14.15 -18.85 13.99
N VAL A 188 -13.69 -18.68 15.23
CA VAL A 188 -13.56 -17.38 15.88
C VAL A 188 -12.16 -16.85 15.63
N LEU A 189 -12.08 -15.64 15.07
CA LEU A 189 -10.85 -14.93 14.78
C LEU A 189 -10.50 -14.00 15.96
N ASP A 190 -9.21 -13.90 16.25
CA ASP A 190 -8.61 -13.06 17.30
C ASP A 190 -8.63 -11.56 16.99
N LYS A 191 -9.04 -11.19 15.78
CA LYS A 191 -9.16 -9.81 15.31
C LYS A 191 -10.19 -9.68 14.22
N ALA A 192 -10.74 -8.48 14.07
CA ALA A 192 -11.58 -8.15 12.94
C ALA A 192 -10.81 -8.27 11.62
N TYR A 193 -11.47 -8.86 10.63
CA TYR A 193 -10.94 -8.96 9.28
C TYR A 193 -10.97 -7.59 8.60
N ARG A 194 -9.81 -7.15 8.10
CA ARG A 194 -9.66 -5.86 7.43
C ARG A 194 -9.47 -6.09 5.94
N LEU A 195 -10.33 -5.48 5.14
CA LEU A 195 -10.16 -5.45 3.69
C LEU A 195 -8.89 -4.69 3.32
N GLY A 196 -8.23 -5.12 2.25
CA GLY A 196 -7.13 -4.37 1.67
C GLY A 196 -7.64 -3.07 1.04
N ASP A 197 -6.86 -1.99 1.20
CA ASP A 197 -7.14 -0.71 0.56
C ASP A 197 -6.52 -0.63 -0.83
N VAL A 198 -7.27 -0.10 -1.79
CA VAL A 198 -6.74 0.27 -3.10
C VAL A 198 -6.42 1.76 -3.08
N ARG A 199 -5.15 2.10 -3.33
CA ARG A 199 -4.72 3.49 -3.57
C ARG A 199 -4.42 3.69 -5.03
N LEU A 200 -5.06 4.69 -5.63
CA LEU A 200 -4.70 5.15 -6.96
C LEU A 200 -3.68 6.27 -6.82
N SER A 201 -2.66 6.27 -7.67
CA SER A 201 -1.68 7.34 -7.71
C SER A 201 -1.42 7.79 -9.14
N PHE A 202 -1.48 9.10 -9.39
CA PHE A 202 -1.16 9.72 -10.67
C PHE A 202 -0.03 10.71 -10.43
N GLY A 203 1.05 10.64 -11.22
CA GLY A 203 2.20 11.55 -11.07
C GLY A 203 2.85 11.53 -9.68
N GLY A 204 2.79 10.41 -8.96
CA GLY A 204 3.39 10.26 -7.62
C GLY A 204 2.53 10.77 -6.45
N ARG A 205 1.36 11.36 -6.70
CA ARG A 205 0.40 11.74 -5.65
C ARG A 205 -0.68 10.68 -5.51
N SER A 206 -0.97 10.28 -4.27
CA SER A 206 -2.05 9.34 -3.99
C SER A 206 -3.39 10.08 -3.93
N HIS A 207 -4.40 9.51 -4.58
CA HIS A 207 -5.76 10.04 -4.62
C HIS A 207 -6.73 9.01 -4.05
N SER A 208 -7.73 9.48 -3.30
CA SER A 208 -8.81 8.61 -2.84
C SER A 208 -9.65 8.13 -4.04
N PRO A 209 -10.21 6.92 -4.00
CA PRO A 209 -11.15 6.44 -5.03
C PRO A 209 -12.25 7.46 -5.37
N ALA A 210 -12.82 8.11 -4.35
CA ALA A 210 -13.87 9.11 -4.53
C ALA A 210 -13.39 10.35 -5.30
N SER A 211 -12.17 10.82 -5.05
CA SER A 211 -11.56 11.95 -5.76
C SER A 211 -11.31 11.62 -7.23
N VAL A 212 -10.93 10.37 -7.53
CA VAL A 212 -10.70 9.92 -8.91
C VAL A 212 -12.01 9.71 -9.66
N SER A 213 -13.05 9.17 -9.03
CA SER A 213 -14.38 9.04 -9.66
C SER A 213 -14.96 10.41 -10.03
N GLN A 214 -14.78 11.44 -9.19
CA GLN A 214 -15.18 12.82 -9.49
C GLN A 214 -14.39 13.42 -10.66
N LEU A 215 -13.06 13.19 -10.71
CA LEU A 215 -12.19 13.64 -11.80
C LEU A 215 -12.53 13.01 -13.16
N LEU A 216 -13.03 11.77 -13.17
CA LEU A 216 -13.34 11.02 -14.40
C LEU A 216 -14.82 11.12 -14.82
N GLY A 217 -15.62 11.97 -14.16
CA GLY A 217 -17.00 12.23 -14.56
C GLY A 217 -18.00 11.12 -14.21
N PHE A 218 -17.64 10.17 -13.34
CA PHE A 218 -18.58 9.19 -12.80
C PHE A 218 -19.41 9.84 -11.68
N ARG A 219 -20.41 10.65 -12.06
CA ARG A 219 -21.42 11.17 -11.13
C ARG A 219 -22.19 9.98 -10.54
N ARG A 220 -22.29 9.91 -9.21
CA ARG A 220 -23.40 9.18 -8.58
C ARG A 220 -24.64 10.03 -8.80
N ASP A 221 -25.56 9.54 -9.63
CA ASP A 221 -26.93 10.03 -9.55
C ASP A 221 -27.48 9.56 -8.21
N GLU A 222 -27.66 10.50 -7.29
CA GLU A 222 -28.52 10.32 -6.14
C GLU A 222 -29.95 10.29 -6.67
N SER A 223 -30.50 9.10 -6.79
CA SER A 223 -31.94 8.87 -6.94
C SER A 223 -32.41 7.97 -5.81
N THR A 224 -32.99 8.64 -4.80
CA THR A 224 -33.98 8.17 -3.78
C THR A 224 -33.73 6.85 -3.06
#